data_AF-L7QQM3-F1
#
_entry.id   AF-L7QQM3-F1
#
_cell.length_a   1.000
_cell.length_b   1.000
_cell.length_c   1.000
_cell.angle_alpha   90.00
_cell.angle_beta   90.00
_cell.angle_gamma   90.00
#
_symmetry.space_group_name_H-M   'P 1'
#
loop_
_entity.id
_entity.type
_entity.pdbx_description
1 polymer ?
#
loop_
_entity_poly.entity_id
_entity_poly.type
_entity_poly.pdbx_seq_one_letter_code
_entity_poly.pdbx_strand_id
1 'polypeptide(L)'
;LLGKDALMFYHPDDLCYMRQVYEVIVKEGGVARSRPYRMLTQNRDYIKLETEWSSYINPWSKKLEFVIGKHHIIKGPSNPDVLHTPEPEKPSKSKEEEKKKQQAMRDSIIKTMNEVLTKPAELARQQLTKKCQDLASFMESLLDEQPKNENDLRLEIQENDQSYYDRDSMLGGISPHHDFHNSKSSSENPPS
;
A
#
# COMPACT_ATOMS: atom_id res chain seq x y z
N LEU A 1 -23.40 -7.30 8.97
CA LEU A 1 -22.29 -8.28 8.93
C LEU A 1 -20.97 -7.70 9.45
N LEU A 2 -20.80 -6.37 9.49
CA LEU A 2 -19.60 -5.71 10.05
C LEU A 2 -19.24 -6.23 11.44
N GLY A 3 -17.94 -6.40 11.69
CA GLY A 3 -17.40 -6.91 12.95
C GLY A 3 -17.55 -8.42 13.17
N LYS A 4 -18.19 -9.16 12.26
CA LYS A 4 -18.27 -10.62 12.31
C LYS A 4 -17.20 -11.26 11.43
N ASP A 5 -16.70 -12.43 11.84
CA ASP A 5 -15.76 -13.22 11.06
C ASP A 5 -16.43 -13.77 9.79
N ALA A 6 -15.86 -13.44 8.64
CA ALA A 6 -16.32 -13.91 7.34
C ALA A 6 -16.24 -15.44 7.19
N LEU A 7 -15.26 -16.08 7.84
CA LEU A 7 -15.04 -17.54 7.75
C LEU A 7 -16.17 -18.35 8.40
N MET A 8 -16.99 -17.72 9.23
CA MET A 8 -18.17 -18.35 9.85
C MET A 8 -19.31 -18.55 8.86
N PHE A 9 -19.30 -17.84 7.74
CA PHE A 9 -20.34 -17.96 6.72
C PHE A 9 -20.01 -19.02 5.66
N TYR A 10 -18.79 -19.55 5.61
CA TYR A 10 -18.47 -20.62 4.66
C TYR A 10 -19.00 -21.97 5.12
N HIS A 11 -19.45 -22.77 4.15
CA HIS A 11 -19.84 -24.14 4.41
C HIS A 11 -18.62 -24.97 4.88
N PRO A 12 -18.77 -25.84 5.90
CA PRO A 12 -17.69 -26.67 6.44
C PRO A 12 -16.87 -27.43 5.38
N ASP A 13 -17.53 -28.12 4.46
CA ASP A 13 -16.85 -28.86 3.38
C ASP A 13 -16.03 -27.97 2.44
N ASP A 14 -16.42 -26.70 2.29
CA ASP A 14 -15.79 -25.78 1.36
C ASP A 14 -14.58 -25.07 2.01
N LEU A 15 -14.37 -25.19 3.32
CA LEU A 15 -13.26 -24.56 4.06
C LEU A 15 -11.87 -24.94 3.52
N CYS A 16 -11.71 -26.19 3.07
CA CYS A 16 -10.46 -26.65 2.46
C CYS A 16 -10.15 -25.90 1.16
N TYR A 17 -11.17 -25.70 0.32
CA TYR A 17 -11.04 -24.92 -0.90
C TYR A 17 -10.82 -23.44 -0.59
N MET A 18 -11.57 -22.88 0.36
CA MET A 18 -11.40 -21.47 0.76
C MET A 18 -9.98 -21.19 1.25
N ARG A 19 -9.36 -22.12 1.99
CA ARG A 19 -7.95 -22.00 2.36
C ARG A 19 -7.04 -21.83 1.14
N GLN A 20 -7.22 -22.64 0.10
CA GLN A 20 -6.43 -22.52 -1.13
C GLN A 20 -6.65 -21.18 -1.81
N VAL A 21 -7.89 -20.68 -1.84
CA VAL A 21 -8.22 -19.35 -2.37
C VAL A 21 -7.48 -18.27 -1.60
N TYR A 22 -7.49 -18.30 -0.27
CA TYR A 22 -6.74 -17.34 0.56
C TYR A 22 -5.22 -17.47 0.37
N GLU A 23 -4.68 -18.68 0.19
CA GLU A 23 -3.27 -18.88 -0.16
C GLU A 23 -2.91 -18.19 -1.48
N VAL A 24 -3.79 -18.24 -2.49
CA VAL A 24 -3.60 -17.54 -3.77
C VAL A 24 -3.75 -16.04 -3.62
N ILE A 25 -4.76 -15.55 -2.88
CA ILE A 25 -4.95 -14.11 -2.63
C ILE A 25 -3.71 -13.50 -1.98
N VAL A 26 -3.16 -14.20 -0.98
CA VAL A 26 -1.92 -13.80 -0.29
C VAL A 26 -0.78 -13.75 -1.31
N LYS A 27 -0.56 -14.79 -2.12
CA LYS A 27 0.56 -14.85 -3.08
C LYS A 27 0.45 -13.90 -4.28
N GLU A 28 -0.72 -13.78 -4.87
CA GLU A 28 -0.95 -13.12 -6.17
C GLU A 28 -1.68 -11.78 -6.04
N GLY A 29 -2.16 -11.44 -4.84
CA GLY A 29 -2.89 -10.20 -4.57
C GLY A 29 -4.39 -10.27 -4.92
N GLY A 30 -4.87 -11.36 -5.53
CA GLY A 30 -6.26 -11.53 -5.89
C GLY A 30 -6.54 -12.82 -6.64
N VAL A 31 -7.81 -13.05 -6.98
CA VAL A 31 -8.29 -14.16 -7.80
C VAL A 31 -9.40 -13.63 -8.70
N ALA A 32 -9.20 -13.66 -10.02
CA ALA A 32 -10.13 -13.05 -10.96
C ALA A 32 -11.55 -13.65 -10.89
N ARG A 33 -11.67 -14.98 -10.70
CA ARG A 33 -12.95 -15.65 -10.48
C ARG A 33 -12.75 -16.97 -9.76
N SER A 34 -13.34 -17.13 -8.58
CA SER A 34 -13.30 -18.39 -7.83
C SER A 34 -14.22 -19.44 -8.45
N ARG A 35 -14.01 -20.70 -8.09
CA ARG A 35 -15.02 -21.75 -8.30
C ARG A 35 -16.24 -21.46 -7.41
N PRO A 36 -17.45 -21.95 -7.78
CA PRO A 36 -18.63 -21.81 -6.94
C PRO A 36 -18.42 -22.45 -5.57
N TYR A 37 -18.74 -21.72 -4.51
CA TYR A 37 -18.74 -22.21 -3.13
C TYR A 37 -20.00 -21.77 -2.38
N ARG A 38 -20.26 -22.38 -1.23
CA ARG A 38 -21.47 -22.12 -0.43
C ARG A 38 -21.23 -21.10 0.67
N MET A 39 -22.16 -20.16 0.79
CA MET A 39 -22.17 -19.16 1.86
C MET A 39 -23.52 -19.18 2.60
N LEU A 40 -23.46 -19.09 3.93
CA LEU A 40 -24.58 -19.12 4.85
C LEU A 40 -25.38 -17.81 4.78
N THR A 41 -26.69 -17.92 4.65
CA THR A 41 -27.64 -16.80 4.72
C THR A 41 -28.30 -16.71 6.09
N GLN A 42 -29.00 -15.59 6.34
CA GLN A 42 -29.66 -15.32 7.63
C GLN A 42 -30.69 -16.40 8.00
N ASN A 43 -31.40 -16.94 7.02
CA ASN A 43 -32.37 -18.03 7.20
C ASN A 43 -31.74 -19.42 7.41
N ARG A 44 -30.42 -19.50 7.65
CA ARG A 44 -29.60 -20.73 7.80
C ARG A 44 -29.52 -21.63 6.56
N ASP A 45 -29.94 -21.12 5.41
CA ASP A 45 -29.72 -21.81 4.15
C ASP A 45 -28.36 -21.44 3.54
N TYR A 46 -27.98 -22.12 2.47
CA TYR A 46 -26.76 -21.84 1.72
C TYR A 46 -27.07 -21.36 0.31
N ILE A 47 -26.43 -20.27 -0.07
CA ILE A 47 -26.35 -19.82 -1.46
C ILE A 47 -25.08 -20.33 -2.10
N LYS A 48 -25.10 -20.60 -3.41
CA LYS A 48 -23.87 -20.83 -4.18
C LYS A 48 -23.48 -19.55 -4.89
N LEU A 49 -22.23 -19.15 -4.73
CA LEU A 49 -21.71 -17.93 -5.33
C LEU A 49 -20.29 -18.12 -5.84
N GLU A 50 -19.93 -17.31 -6.83
CA GLU A 50 -18.56 -17.13 -7.31
C GLU A 50 -18.08 -15.76 -6.87
N THR A 51 -16.79 -15.60 -6.63
CA THR A 51 -16.24 -14.34 -6.13
C THR A 51 -15.01 -13.94 -6.91
N GLU A 52 -14.98 -12.67 -7.31
CA GLU A 52 -13.75 -12.00 -7.74
C GLU A 52 -13.09 -11.45 -6.47
N TRP A 53 -11.86 -11.86 -6.21
CA TRP A 53 -11.11 -11.48 -5.02
C TRP A 53 -10.03 -10.48 -5.36
N SER A 54 -9.92 -9.43 -4.56
CA SER A 54 -8.84 -8.46 -4.59
C SER A 54 -8.32 -8.25 -3.18
N SER A 55 -7.06 -7.86 -3.04
CA SER A 55 -6.48 -7.56 -1.73
C SER A 55 -5.58 -6.34 -1.78
N TYR A 56 -5.35 -5.77 -0.60
CA TYR A 56 -4.36 -4.73 -0.41
C TYR A 56 -3.33 -5.18 0.62
N ILE A 57 -2.08 -5.15 0.20
CA ILE A 57 -0.92 -5.46 1.03
C ILE A 57 -0.17 -4.15 1.26
N ASN A 58 0.08 -3.86 2.53
CA ASN A 58 0.83 -2.68 2.93
C ASN A 58 2.26 -2.73 2.37
N PRO A 59 2.72 -1.72 1.60
CA PRO A 59 4.02 -1.77 0.93
C PRO A 59 5.20 -1.67 1.90
N TRP A 60 5.01 -1.15 3.10
CA TRP A 60 6.03 -1.03 4.14
C TRP A 60 6.08 -2.27 5.04
N SER A 61 4.95 -2.67 5.62
CA SER A 61 4.91 -3.79 6.57
C SER A 61 4.87 -5.16 5.89
N LYS A 62 4.57 -5.22 4.58
CA LYS A 62 4.35 -6.45 3.79
C LYS A 62 3.25 -7.35 4.35
N LYS A 63 2.34 -6.78 5.16
CA LYS A 63 1.18 -7.48 5.72
C LYS A 63 -0.07 -7.22 4.88
N LEU A 64 -0.94 -8.21 4.82
CA LEU A 64 -2.28 -8.09 4.26
C LEU A 64 -3.13 -7.20 5.17
N GLU A 65 -3.64 -6.09 4.64
CA GLU A 65 -4.49 -5.15 5.40
C GLU A 65 -5.97 -5.52 5.23
N PHE A 66 -6.41 -5.77 4.00
CA PHE A 66 -7.78 -6.15 3.71
C PHE A 66 -7.91 -6.99 2.44
N VAL A 67 -8.99 -7.77 2.41
CA VAL A 67 -9.45 -8.56 1.26
C VAL A 67 -10.85 -8.08 0.90
N ILE A 68 -11.08 -7.86 -0.40
CA ILE A 68 -12.36 -7.47 -0.97
C ILE A 68 -12.85 -8.62 -1.85
N GLY A 69 -14.09 -9.04 -1.63
CA GLY A 69 -14.77 -10.02 -2.47
C GLY A 69 -15.94 -9.39 -3.19
N LYS A 70 -15.96 -9.47 -4.52
CA LYS A 70 -17.12 -9.12 -5.35
C LYS A 70 -17.89 -10.41 -5.67
N HIS A 71 -18.98 -10.62 -4.94
CA HIS A 71 -19.75 -11.85 -4.97
C HIS A 71 -20.83 -11.85 -6.07
N HIS A 72 -20.92 -12.96 -6.80
CA HIS A 72 -21.94 -13.21 -7.83
C HIS A 72 -22.73 -14.45 -7.46
N ILE A 73 -24.03 -14.29 -7.20
CA ILE A 73 -24.90 -15.40 -6.81
C ILE A 73 -25.20 -16.26 -8.05
N ILE A 74 -24.84 -17.54 -7.97
CA ILE A 74 -25.09 -18.54 -9.02
C ILE A 74 -26.36 -19.32 -8.72
N LYS A 75 -26.61 -19.64 -7.45
CA LYS A 75 -27.83 -20.32 -7.00
C LYS A 75 -28.33 -19.69 -5.70
N GLY A 76 -29.61 -19.35 -5.70
CA GLY A 76 -30.31 -18.88 -4.50
C GLY A 76 -30.49 -19.98 -3.45
N PRO A 77 -30.98 -19.59 -2.26
CA PRO A 77 -31.25 -20.53 -1.17
C PRO A 77 -32.46 -21.41 -1.51
N SER A 78 -32.54 -22.57 -0.86
CA SER A 78 -33.69 -23.48 -0.92
C SER A 78 -34.97 -22.83 -0.39
N ASN A 79 -34.88 -22.07 0.72
CA ASN A 79 -35.94 -21.21 1.20
C ASN A 79 -35.78 -19.79 0.61
N PRO A 80 -36.71 -19.32 -0.25
CA PRO A 80 -36.64 -17.99 -0.85
C PRO A 80 -36.79 -16.85 0.17
N ASP A 81 -37.40 -17.09 1.34
CA ASP A 81 -37.47 -16.09 2.41
C ASP A 81 -36.13 -16.03 3.18
N VAL A 82 -35.26 -15.13 2.72
CA VAL A 82 -33.93 -14.89 3.31
C VAL A 82 -33.96 -14.10 4.62
N LEU A 83 -35.09 -13.46 4.95
CA LEU A 83 -35.24 -12.63 6.15
C LEU A 83 -35.81 -13.43 7.32
N HIS A 84 -36.34 -14.62 7.05
CA HIS A 84 -36.78 -15.56 8.06
C HIS A 84 -35.68 -15.82 9.10
N THR A 85 -36.04 -15.73 10.39
CA THR A 85 -35.13 -16.01 11.51
C THR A 85 -35.49 -17.36 12.10
N PRO A 86 -34.72 -18.43 11.82
CA PRO A 86 -35.02 -19.77 12.31
C PRO A 86 -34.78 -19.90 13.81
N GLU A 87 -35.59 -20.73 14.46
CA GLU A 87 -35.48 -21.02 15.89
C GLU A 87 -34.08 -21.56 16.27
N PRO A 88 -33.57 -21.25 17.49
CA PRO A 88 -32.29 -21.77 17.95
C PRO A 88 -32.32 -23.32 18.00
N GLU A 89 -31.42 -23.96 17.24
CA GLU A 89 -31.28 -25.41 17.26
C GLU A 89 -30.84 -25.90 18.64
N LYS A 90 -31.47 -26.97 19.14
CA LYS A 90 -31.06 -27.62 20.39
C LYS A 90 -29.64 -28.18 20.25
N PRO A 91 -28.77 -28.01 21.26
CA PRO A 91 -27.40 -28.51 21.20
C PRO A 91 -27.38 -30.05 21.14
N SER A 92 -26.82 -30.61 20.06
CA SER A 92 -26.58 -32.06 19.91
C SER A 92 -25.10 -32.38 20.17
N LYS A 93 -24.85 -33.41 20.99
CA LYS A 93 -23.50 -33.82 21.43
C LYS A 93 -22.60 -34.34 20.30
N SER A 94 -23.17 -34.77 19.18
CA SER A 94 -22.45 -35.24 17.99
C SER A 94 -21.74 -34.13 17.20
N LYS A 95 -21.99 -32.85 17.50
CA LYS A 95 -21.45 -31.71 16.74
C LYS A 95 -20.11 -31.16 17.27
N GLU A 96 -19.61 -31.64 18.42
CA GLU A 96 -18.47 -31.00 19.08
C GLU A 96 -17.13 -31.24 18.36
N GLU A 97 -16.83 -32.50 18.00
CA GLU A 97 -15.61 -32.81 17.25
C GLU A 97 -15.60 -32.13 15.88
N GLU A 98 -16.74 -32.12 15.20
CA GLU A 98 -16.88 -31.48 13.89
C GLU A 98 -16.68 -29.98 13.98
N LYS A 99 -17.24 -29.33 15.01
CA LYS A 99 -16.99 -27.90 15.29
C LYS A 99 -15.52 -27.61 15.55
N LYS A 100 -14.84 -28.47 16.32
CA LYS A 100 -13.40 -28.31 16.59
C LYS A 100 -12.58 -28.43 15.31
N LYS A 101 -12.92 -29.38 14.44
CA LYS A 101 -12.27 -29.54 13.12
C LYS A 101 -12.52 -28.32 12.22
N GLN A 102 -13.76 -27.83 12.17
CA GLN A 102 -14.11 -26.62 11.42
C GLN A 102 -13.33 -25.41 11.95
N GLN A 103 -13.23 -25.26 13.27
CA GLN A 103 -12.47 -24.17 13.87
C GLN A 103 -10.99 -24.25 13.51
N ALA A 104 -10.36 -25.43 13.63
CA ALA A 104 -8.97 -25.62 13.23
C ALA A 104 -8.70 -25.26 11.76
N MET A 105 -9.66 -25.55 10.87
CA MET A 105 -9.57 -25.14 9.46
C MET A 105 -9.63 -23.62 9.31
N ARG A 106 -10.53 -22.94 10.03
CA ARG A 106 -10.62 -21.46 10.02
C ARG A 106 -9.34 -20.83 10.56
N ASP A 107 -8.80 -21.34 11.66
CA ASP A 107 -7.56 -20.86 12.26
C ASP A 107 -6.38 -21.03 11.27
N SER A 108 -6.36 -22.12 10.51
CA SER A 108 -5.37 -22.32 9.43
C SER A 108 -5.48 -21.28 8.32
N ILE A 109 -6.70 -20.84 7.96
CA ILE A 109 -6.90 -19.77 6.97
C ILE A 109 -6.40 -18.44 7.54
N ILE A 110 -6.73 -18.13 8.79
CA ILE A 110 -6.25 -16.92 9.48
C ILE A 110 -4.73 -16.91 9.55
N LYS A 111 -4.11 -18.05 9.88
CA LYS A 111 -2.65 -18.18 9.90
C LYS A 111 -2.04 -17.89 8.54
N THR A 112 -2.63 -18.42 7.46
CA THR A 112 -2.19 -18.18 6.08
C THR A 112 -2.23 -16.69 5.72
N MET A 113 -3.29 -15.98 6.10
CA MET A 113 -3.44 -14.55 5.83
C MET A 113 -2.43 -13.67 6.59
N ASN A 114 -1.98 -14.13 7.76
CA ASN A 114 -1.02 -13.41 8.60
C ASN A 114 0.44 -13.73 8.27
N GLU A 115 0.69 -14.77 7.48
CA GLU A 115 2.04 -15.16 7.09
C GLU A 115 2.58 -14.13 6.08
N VAL A 116 3.66 -13.44 6.46
CA VAL A 116 4.26 -12.37 5.64
C VAL A 116 4.65 -12.94 4.28
N LEU A 117 4.32 -12.21 3.22
CA LEU A 117 4.61 -12.52 1.81
C LEU A 117 6.10 -12.54 1.53
N THR A 118 6.79 -13.58 1.97
CA THR A 118 8.23 -13.73 1.74
C THR A 118 8.54 -13.94 0.25
N LYS A 119 7.66 -14.60 -0.51
CA LYS A 119 7.92 -14.97 -1.91
C LYS A 119 7.62 -13.87 -2.96
N PRO A 120 6.46 -13.19 -2.94
CA PRO A 120 6.20 -12.07 -3.88
C PRO A 120 7.08 -10.85 -3.60
N ALA A 121 7.45 -10.62 -2.33
CA ALA A 121 8.34 -9.52 -1.97
C ALA A 121 9.77 -9.73 -2.51
N GLU A 122 10.25 -10.96 -2.58
CA GLU A 122 11.55 -11.27 -3.21
C GLU A 122 11.53 -11.06 -4.73
N LEU A 123 10.48 -11.52 -5.41
CA LEU A 123 10.33 -11.33 -6.86
C LEU A 123 10.14 -9.86 -7.23
N ALA A 124 9.33 -9.12 -6.46
CA ALA A 124 9.18 -7.68 -6.62
C ALA A 124 10.47 -6.92 -6.32
N ARG A 125 11.24 -7.36 -5.31
CA ARG A 125 12.60 -6.83 -5.04
C ARG A 125 13.53 -7.10 -6.21
N GLN A 126 13.55 -8.31 -6.78
CA GLN A 126 14.37 -8.62 -7.95
C GLN A 126 13.99 -7.78 -9.16
N GLN A 127 12.70 -7.60 -9.42
CA GLN A 127 12.24 -6.74 -10.51
C GLN A 127 12.60 -5.26 -10.27
N LEU A 128 12.49 -4.79 -9.03
CA LEU A 128 12.91 -3.44 -8.66
C LEU A 128 14.42 -3.27 -8.84
N THR A 129 15.22 -4.23 -8.36
CA THR A 129 16.68 -4.22 -8.54
C THR A 129 17.04 -4.21 -10.02
N LYS A 130 16.39 -5.04 -10.84
CA LYS A 130 16.59 -5.05 -12.28
C LYS A 130 16.23 -3.71 -12.91
N LYS A 131 15.09 -3.12 -12.59
CA LYS A 131 14.68 -1.80 -13.11
C LYS A 131 15.61 -0.67 -12.66
N CYS A 132 16.08 -0.69 -11.43
CA CYS A 132 17.07 0.27 -10.94
C CYS A 132 18.41 0.11 -11.67
N GLN A 133 18.80 -1.13 -11.97
CA GLN A 133 20.01 -1.45 -12.72
C GLN A 133 19.89 -1.00 -14.18
N ASP A 134 18.77 -1.31 -14.84
CA ASP A 134 18.46 -0.84 -16.20
C ASP A 134 18.46 0.70 -16.28
N LEU A 135 17.88 1.37 -15.28
CA LEU A 135 17.88 2.83 -15.19
C LEU A 135 19.30 3.39 -14.99
N ALA A 136 20.10 2.76 -14.12
CA ALA A 136 21.48 3.17 -13.88
C ALA A 136 22.32 3.02 -15.15
N SER A 137 22.20 1.90 -15.86
CA SER A 137 22.88 1.67 -17.14
C SER A 137 22.45 2.66 -18.22
N PHE A 138 21.17 3.02 -18.25
CA PHE A 138 20.67 4.05 -19.16
C PHE A 138 21.24 5.44 -18.83
N MET A 139 21.24 5.83 -17.54
CA MET A 139 21.85 7.08 -17.11
C MET A 139 23.36 7.13 -17.39
N GLU A 140 24.06 6.00 -17.24
CA GLU A 140 25.48 5.86 -17.57
C GLU A 140 25.73 6.05 -19.08
N SER A 141 24.88 5.45 -19.94
CA SER A 141 24.97 5.67 -21.39
C SER A 141 24.75 7.13 -21.80
N LEU A 142 23.86 7.86 -21.11
CA LEU A 142 23.63 9.28 -21.36
C LEU A 142 24.80 10.17 -20.89
N LEU A 143 25.55 9.73 -19.88
CA LEU A 143 26.75 10.42 -19.41
C LEU A 143 27.95 10.15 -20.32
N ASP A 144 28.05 8.96 -20.90
CA ASP A 144 29.08 8.61 -21.90
C ASP A 144 28.81 9.21 -23.28
N GLU A 145 27.54 9.42 -23.66
CA GLU A 145 27.15 10.11 -24.91
C GLU A 145 27.26 11.64 -24.84
N GLN A 146 27.51 12.23 -23.67
CA GLN A 146 27.96 13.63 -23.61
C GLN A 146 29.34 13.71 -24.28
N PRO A 147 29.51 14.49 -25.36
CA PRO A 147 30.85 14.70 -25.90
C PRO A 147 31.72 15.23 -24.77
N LYS A 148 32.94 14.68 -24.65
CA LYS A 148 34.02 15.33 -23.90
C LYS A 148 34.14 16.74 -24.47
N ASN A 149 33.49 17.71 -23.83
CA ASN A 149 33.83 19.10 -24.03
C ASN A 149 35.24 19.23 -23.46
N GLU A 150 36.23 19.02 -24.32
CA GLU A 150 37.52 19.66 -24.23
C GLU A 150 37.29 21.18 -24.38
N ASN A 151 36.66 21.76 -23.37
CA ASN A 151 36.81 23.16 -23.05
C ASN A 151 37.25 23.17 -21.60
N ASP A 152 38.58 23.17 -21.47
CA ASP A 152 39.33 23.55 -20.30
C ASP A 152 38.66 24.80 -19.69
N LEU A 153 37.73 24.63 -18.73
CA LEU A 153 37.33 25.68 -17.81
C LEU A 153 38.47 25.83 -16.79
N ARG A 154 39.63 26.21 -17.32
CA ARG A 154 40.66 26.94 -16.60
C ARG A 154 40.02 28.26 -16.18
N LEU A 155 39.46 28.28 -14.99
CA LEU A 155 39.32 29.53 -14.25
C LEU A 155 40.75 29.97 -13.90
N GLU A 156 41.41 30.65 -14.85
CA GLU A 156 42.58 31.47 -14.54
C GLU A 156 42.09 32.65 -13.71
N ILE A 157 42.12 32.50 -12.39
CA ILE A 157 42.14 33.63 -11.48
C ILE A 157 43.50 34.29 -11.69
N GLN A 158 43.56 35.21 -12.64
CA GLN A 158 44.75 36.01 -12.91
C GLN A 158 44.90 37.01 -11.75
N GLU A 159 45.69 36.65 -10.74
CA GLU A 159 46.31 37.63 -9.83
C GLU A 159 47.24 38.50 -10.68
N ASN A 160 46.72 39.61 -11.18
CA ASN A 160 47.55 40.66 -11.78
C ASN A 160 47.72 41.78 -10.76
N ASP A 161 48.67 41.57 -9.86
CA ASP A 161 49.32 42.64 -9.12
C ASP A 161 50.11 43.55 -10.08
N GLN A 162 50.08 44.87 -9.78
CA GLN A 162 50.92 45.95 -10.32
C GLN A 162 50.49 46.59 -11.65
N SER A 163 49.97 47.83 -11.60
CA SER A 163 50.81 49.05 -11.59
C SER A 163 49.97 50.33 -11.84
N TYR A 164 49.96 51.21 -10.83
CA TYR A 164 50.23 52.65 -10.88
C TYR A 164 49.92 53.50 -12.14
N TYR A 165 49.17 54.58 -11.90
CA TYR A 165 49.01 55.86 -12.62
C TYR A 165 47.94 56.03 -13.73
N ASP A 166 46.90 56.77 -13.31
CA ASP A 166 46.46 58.06 -13.88
C ASP A 166 45.45 58.06 -15.04
N ARG A 167 44.16 58.27 -14.72
CA ARG A 167 43.48 59.49 -15.17
C ARG A 167 42.19 59.80 -14.41
N ASP A 168 42.22 60.99 -13.86
CA ASP A 168 41.14 61.83 -13.36
C ASP A 168 39.88 61.81 -14.26
N SER A 169 38.72 61.50 -13.67
CA SER A 169 37.42 61.90 -14.21
C SER A 169 36.50 62.23 -13.06
N MET A 170 36.69 63.44 -12.54
CA MET A 170 35.75 64.14 -11.68
C MET A 170 34.38 64.30 -12.35
N LEU A 171 33.32 64.04 -11.58
CA LEU A 171 31.96 64.64 -11.59
C LEU A 171 31.13 63.70 -10.71
N GLY A 172 30.82 64.02 -9.46
CA GLY A 172 30.10 65.21 -9.05
C GLY A 172 28.86 64.70 -8.34
N GLY A 173 28.76 65.00 -7.05
CA GLY A 173 27.91 64.29 -6.11
C GLY A 173 26.41 64.39 -6.34
N ILE A 174 25.71 63.43 -5.75
CA ILE A 174 24.61 63.72 -4.83
C ILE A 174 24.79 62.88 -3.58
N SER A 175 25.05 63.59 -2.49
CA SER A 175 24.97 63.19 -1.08
C SER A 175 23.81 64.01 -0.50
N PRO A 176 23.37 63.88 0.77
CA PRO A 176 23.11 62.73 1.65
C PRO A 176 21.76 62.93 2.43
N HIS A 177 21.51 62.13 3.48
CA HIS A 177 20.53 62.27 4.59
C HIS A 177 19.29 61.35 4.51
N HIS A 178 18.83 60.67 5.56
CA HIS A 178 19.14 60.72 6.99
C HIS A 178 18.61 59.42 7.64
N ASP A 179 19.41 58.76 8.48
CA ASP A 179 18.90 57.79 9.45
C ASP A 179 18.27 58.51 10.66
N PHE A 180 17.32 57.82 11.29
CA PHE A 180 16.68 58.02 12.60
C PHE A 180 15.72 59.21 12.79
N HIS A 181 14.41 58.92 13.00
CA HIS A 181 13.78 59.16 14.31
C HIS A 181 12.39 58.52 14.49
N ASN A 182 12.22 57.87 15.66
CA ASN A 182 11.02 57.65 16.48
C ASN A 182 9.61 57.78 15.87
N SER A 183 8.76 56.78 16.13
CA SER A 183 7.79 56.88 17.24
C SER A 183 7.04 55.56 17.51
N LYS A 184 7.22 55.07 18.74
CA LYS A 184 6.26 54.42 19.65
C LYS A 184 5.04 53.69 19.04
N SER A 185 4.96 52.38 19.26
CA SER A 185 3.85 51.83 20.07
C SER A 185 4.29 50.55 20.77
N SER A 186 3.93 50.48 22.05
CA SER A 186 4.34 49.51 23.04
C SER A 186 3.27 48.44 23.26
N SER A 187 3.68 47.38 23.97
CA SER A 187 2.85 46.37 24.67
C SER A 187 2.30 45.23 23.79
N GLU A 188 2.41 43.95 24.14
CA GLU A 188 2.92 43.22 25.31
C GLU A 188 3.08 41.73 24.91
N ASN A 189 4.08 41.04 25.45
CA ASN A 189 4.19 39.56 25.45
C ASN A 189 3.68 39.07 26.83
N PRO A 190 3.58 37.75 27.18
CA PRO A 190 3.85 36.51 26.42
C PRO A 190 2.77 35.40 26.61
N PRO A 191 2.99 34.20 26.03
CA PRO A 191 2.16 33.01 26.20
C PRO A 191 2.38 32.24 27.51
N SER A 192 1.33 31.52 27.93
CA SER A 192 1.38 30.27 28.71
C SER A 192 0.26 29.36 28.23
#